data_AF-A0A0U5D0W9-F1
#
_entry.id   AF-A0A0U5D0W9-F1
#
_cell.length_a   1.000
_cell.length_b   1.000
_cell.length_c   1.000
_cell.angle_alpha   90.00
_cell.angle_beta   90.00
_cell.angle_gamma   90.00
#
_symmetry.space_group_name_H-M   'P 1'
#
loop_
_entity.id
_entity.type
_entity.pdbx_description
1 polymer ?
#
loop_
_entity_poly.entity_id
_entity_poly.type
_entity_poly.pdbx_seq_one_letter_code
_entity_poly.pdbx_strand_id
1 'polypeptide(L)' 'MTCPHLEYRENGDGREFDTARAYCTVTEEFVQPMRADVCNDRYDLDHAAHCEIFREHEGES' A
#
# COMPACT_ATOMS: atom_id res chain seq x y z
N MET A 1 -2.98 -12.48 1.49
CA MET A 1 -1.79 -12.31 0.62
C MET A 1 -1.53 -10.83 0.49
N THR A 2 -0.28 -10.37 0.56
CA THR A 2 -0.01 -8.93 0.43
C THR A 2 -0.51 -8.37 -0.91
N CYS A 3 -1.11 -7.19 -0.86
CA CYS A 3 -1.56 -6.42 -2.01
C CYS A 3 -0.43 -6.29 -3.05
N PRO A 4 -0.67 -6.59 -4.34
CA PRO A 4 0.35 -6.55 -5.38
C PRO A 4 0.89 -5.15 -5.67
N HIS A 5 0.18 -4.10 -5.23
CA HIS A 5 0.56 -2.70 -5.42
C HIS A 5 1.26 -2.09 -4.21
N LEU A 6 1.58 -2.89 -3.19
CA LEU A 6 2.31 -2.44 -2.01
C LEU A 6 3.81 -2.67 -2.19
N GLU A 7 4.57 -1.58 -2.22
CA GLU A 7 6.04 -1.61 -2.15
C GLU A 7 6.53 -1.01 -0.83
N TYR A 8 7.76 -1.37 -0.45
CA TYR A 8 8.49 -0.72 0.64
C TYR A 8 9.72 -0.03 0.06
N ARG A 9 9.76 1.30 0.14
CA ARG A 9 10.84 2.12 -0.44
C ARG A 9 11.65 2.80 0.65
N GLU A 10 12.97 2.79 0.50
CA GLU A 10 13.94 3.43 1.42
C GLU A 10 14.18 4.92 1.10
N ASN A 11 13.62 5.41 0.00
CA ASN A 11 13.73 6.81 -0.41
C ASN A 11 12.47 7.27 -1.17
N GLY A 12 12.27 8.58 -1.23
CA GLY A 12 11.21 9.27 -1.95
C GLY A 12 11.31 10.78 -1.77
N ASP A 13 10.78 11.58 -2.70
CA ASP A 13 10.79 13.05 -2.62
C ASP A 13 12.19 13.67 -2.37
N GLY A 14 13.23 13.07 -2.95
CA GLY A 14 14.62 13.55 -2.80
C GLY A 14 15.23 13.33 -1.41
N ARG A 15 14.61 12.51 -0.57
CA ARG A 15 15.10 12.15 0.77
C ARG A 15 15.18 10.65 0.95
N GLU A 16 16.16 10.23 1.74
CA GLU A 16 16.28 8.85 2.24
C GLU A 16 15.54 8.71 3.57
N PHE A 17 15.08 7.51 3.87
CA PHE A 17 14.42 7.16 5.12
C PHE A 17 15.28 6.16 5.89
N ASP A 18 15.33 6.30 7.21
CA ASP A 18 16.04 5.34 8.08
C ASP A 18 15.40 3.94 8.07
N THR A 19 14.16 3.82 7.59
CA THR A 19 13.44 2.56 7.44
C THR A 19 12.53 2.65 6.23
N ALA A 20 12.45 1.56 5.46
CA ALA A 20 11.60 1.48 4.28
C ALA A 20 10.13 1.80 4.63
N ARG A 21 9.51 2.67 3.83
CA ARG A 21 8.12 3.12 4.01
C ARG A 21 7.21 2.48 2.97
N ALA A 22 6.01 2.15 3.42
CA ALA A 22 4.96 1.60 2.56
C ALA A 22 4.55 2.62 1.48
N TYR A 23 4.53 2.18 0.24
CA TYR A 23 4.25 2.98 -0.95
C TYR A 23 3.22 2.24 -1.81
N CYS A 24 2.16 2.93 -2.20
CA CYS A 24 1.13 2.39 -3.08
C CYS A 24 1.47 2.77 -4.53
N THR A 25 1.65 1.78 -5.40
CA THR A 25 2.00 2.04 -6.80
C THR A 25 0.81 2.51 -7.65
N VAL A 26 -0.43 2.34 -7.18
CA VAL A 26 -1.64 2.80 -7.90
C VAL A 26 -1.81 4.31 -7.77
N THR A 27 -1.68 4.84 -6.56
CA THR A 27 -1.78 6.28 -6.28
C THR A 27 -0.43 6.99 -6.31
N GLU A 28 0.65 6.25 -6.50
CA GLU A 28 2.04 6.74 -6.56
C GLU A 28 2.46 7.55 -5.32
N GLU A 29 1.98 7.17 -4.14
CA GLU A 29 2.23 7.87 -2.88
C GLU A 29 2.59 6.94 -1.72
N PHE A 30 3.28 7.50 -0.72
CA PHE A 30 3.50 6.81 0.56
C PHE A 30 2.22 6.73 1.36
N VAL A 31 1.89 5.54 1.84
CA VAL A 31 0.65 5.30 2.58
C VAL A 31 0.87 5.36 4.09
N GLN A 32 -0.20 5.68 4.81
CA GLN A 32 -0.20 5.64 6.26
C GLN A 32 -0.06 4.20 6.80
N PRO A 33 0.49 4.00 8.01
CA PRO A 33 0.65 2.67 8.61
C PRO A 33 -0.63 1.83 8.62
N MET A 34 -1.79 2.42 8.97
CA MET A 34 -3.07 1.69 8.97
C MET A 34 -3.45 1.18 7.58
N ARG A 35 -3.15 1.94 6.52
CA ARG A 35 -3.37 1.48 5.15
C ARG A 35 -2.41 0.34 4.80
N ALA A 36 -1.16 0.46 5.21
CA ALA A 36 -0.18 -0.60 5.02
C ALA A 36 -0.62 -1.89 5.73
N ASP A 37 -1.26 -1.81 6.91
CA ASP A 37 -1.81 -2.99 7.59
C ASP A 37 -2.95 -3.65 6.78
N VAL A 38 -3.85 -2.86 6.19
CA VAL A 38 -4.87 -3.37 5.25
C VAL A 38 -4.21 -4.04 4.04
N CYS A 39 -3.25 -3.37 3.40
CA CYS A 39 -2.57 -3.90 2.22
C CYS A 39 -1.71 -5.14 2.51
N ASN A 40 -1.30 -5.36 3.77
CA ASN A 40 -0.58 -6.56 4.18
C ASN A 40 -1.48 -7.69 4.67
N ASP A 41 -2.80 -7.52 4.63
CA ASP A 41 -3.79 -8.44 5.20
C ASP A 41 -3.54 -8.76 6.68
N ARG A 42 -3.14 -7.76 7.47
CA ARG A 42 -2.90 -7.93 8.90
C ARG A 42 -4.21 -7.81 9.68
N TYR A 43 -4.29 -8.47 10.84
CA TYR A 43 -5.41 -8.33 11.79
C TYR A 43 -6.78 -8.69 11.17
N ASP A 44 -6.84 -9.75 10.35
CA ASP A 44 -8.04 -10.17 9.62
C ASP A 44 -8.58 -9.11 8.63
N LEU A 45 -7.74 -8.15 8.25
CA LEU A 45 -8.01 -7.27 7.13
C LEU A 45 -7.67 -7.98 5.81
N ASP A 46 -8.34 -7.59 4.74
CA ASP A 46 -8.13 -8.11 3.39
C ASP A 46 -8.08 -6.92 2.44
N HIS A 47 -6.97 -6.73 1.72
CA HIS A 47 -6.81 -5.66 0.75
C HIS A 47 -7.88 -5.68 -0.34
N ALA A 48 -8.35 -6.86 -0.77
CA ALA A 48 -9.38 -7.02 -1.79
C ALA A 48 -10.77 -6.61 -1.29
N ALA A 49 -11.03 -6.69 0.03
CA ALA A 49 -12.31 -6.31 0.61
C ALA A 49 -12.30 -4.88 1.21
N HIS A 50 -11.19 -4.50 1.83
CA HIS A 50 -11.10 -3.34 2.73
C HIS A 50 -10.26 -2.17 2.19
N CYS A 51 -9.49 -2.33 1.11
CA CYS A 51 -8.78 -1.21 0.48
C CYS A 51 -9.60 -0.67 -0.70
N GLU A 52 -10.09 0.56 -0.59
CA GLU A 52 -10.86 1.19 -1.66
C GLU A 52 -10.04 1.38 -2.94
N ILE A 53 -8.77 1.81 -2.82
CA ILE A 53 -7.86 2.02 -3.96
C ILE A 53 -7.68 0.73 -4.78
N PHE A 54 -7.46 -0.40 -4.09
CA PHE A 54 -7.29 -1.69 -4.77
C PHE A 54 -8.58 -2.10 -5.47
N ARG A 55 -9.72 -1.95 -4.80
CA ARG A 55 -11.03 -2.33 -5.35
C ARG A 55 -11.43 -1.48 -6.54
N GLU A 56 -11.12 -0.19 -6.50
CA GLU A 56 -11.33 0.72 -7.62
C GLU A 56 -10.45 0.30 -8.80
N HIS A 57 -9.14 0.12 -8.58
CA HIS A 57 -8.19 -0.28 -9.63
C HIS A 57 -8.52 -1.64 -10.28
N GLU A 58 -8.87 -2.66 -9.50
CA GLU A 58 -9.23 -3.99 -10.04
C GLU A 58 -10.63 -4.01 -10.67
N GLY A 59 -11.53 -3.13 -10.20
CA GLY A 59 -12.88 -2.98 -10.73
C GLY A 59 -12.95 -2.23 -12.07
N GLU A 60 -11.87 -1.54 -12.46
CA GLU A 60 -11.71 -0.84 -13.74
C GLU A 60 -11.26 -1.77 -14.90
N SER A 61 -11.24 -3.09 -14.69
CA SER A 61 -10.83 -4.11 -15.67
C SER A 61 -11.92 -4.55 -16.65
#